data_AF-A0A094IFT9-F1
#
_entry.id   AF-A0A094IFT9-F1
#
_cell.length_a   1.000
_cell.length_b   1.000
_cell.length_c   1.000
_cell.angle_alpha   90.00
_cell.angle_beta   90.00
_cell.angle_gamma   90.00
#
_symmetry.space_group_name_H-M   'P 1'
#
loop_
_entity.id
_entity.type
_entity.pdbx_description
1 polymer ?
#
loop_
_entity_poly.entity_id
_entity_poly.type
_entity_poly.pdbx_seq_one_letter_code
_entity_poly.pdbx_strand_id
1 'polypeptide(L)'
;MKLTQRSNDYMVAGHINKVQYVALMMMIAKAVGLQPGKFVHVVDNLHIYDRHVDAAKTILMRFLSLEKEIADGTIKDLTARLVFNPKSDNFYDFTIDDFEMIDYDPMCRLPKFEVAI
;
A
#
# COMPACT_ATOMS: atom_id res chain seq x y z
N MET A 1 -4.93 10.72 -9.63
CA MET A 1 -5.28 9.52 -10.41
C MET A 1 -6.50 8.84 -9.76
N LYS A 2 -7.45 8.33 -10.55
CA LYS A 2 -8.58 7.53 -10.04
C LYS A 2 -8.49 6.10 -10.56
N LEU A 3 -8.46 5.13 -9.66
CA LEU A 3 -8.60 3.70 -9.97
C LEU A 3 -10.03 3.27 -9.63
N THR A 4 -10.77 2.75 -10.60
CA THR A 4 -12.06 2.08 -10.37
C THR A 4 -11.84 0.58 -10.59
N GLN A 5 -11.99 -0.22 -9.55
CA GLN A 5 -11.70 -1.64 -9.57
C GLN A 5 -12.98 -2.45 -9.35
N ARG A 6 -13.37 -3.24 -10.36
CA ARG A 6 -14.60 -4.05 -10.32
C ARG A 6 -14.65 -5.08 -9.18
N SER A 7 -13.48 -5.57 -8.73
CA SER A 7 -13.37 -6.67 -7.78
C SER A 7 -11.99 -6.64 -7.12
N ASN A 8 -11.93 -6.70 -5.79
CA ASN A 8 -10.69 -6.62 -5.02
C ASN A 8 -10.65 -7.68 -3.91
N ASP A 9 -9.76 -8.66 -4.05
CA ASP A 9 -9.35 -9.54 -2.95
C ASP A 9 -8.49 -8.71 -1.99
N TYR A 10 -9.12 -8.26 -0.92
CA TYR A 10 -8.54 -7.25 -0.06
C TYR A 10 -7.29 -7.74 0.67
N MET A 11 -7.33 -8.98 1.16
CA MET A 11 -6.29 -9.54 2.03
C MET A 11 -4.99 -9.81 1.28
N VAL A 12 -5.08 -10.17 0.01
CA VAL A 12 -3.90 -10.57 -0.78
C VAL A 12 -3.39 -9.42 -1.65
N ALA A 13 -4.29 -8.80 -2.42
CA ALA A 13 -3.90 -7.85 -3.47
C ALA A 13 -4.32 -6.41 -3.17
N GLY A 14 -5.19 -6.18 -2.17
CA GLY A 14 -5.76 -4.88 -1.86
C GLY A 14 -4.72 -3.78 -1.67
N HIS A 15 -3.68 -4.05 -0.88
CA HIS A 15 -2.60 -3.09 -0.61
C HIS A 15 -1.59 -3.00 -1.78
N ILE A 16 -1.29 -4.14 -2.42
CA ILE A 16 -0.37 -4.21 -3.57
C ILE A 16 -0.90 -3.32 -4.70
N ASN A 17 -2.17 -3.46 -5.06
CA ASN A 17 -2.79 -2.67 -6.13
C ASN A 17 -2.73 -1.17 -5.83
N LYS A 18 -2.98 -0.75 -4.59
CA LYS A 18 -2.91 0.68 -4.22
C LYS A 18 -1.51 1.23 -4.40
N VAL A 19 -0.50 0.55 -3.85
CA VAL A 19 0.90 1.01 -3.92
C VAL A 19 1.39 1.04 -5.37
N GLN A 20 1.04 0.05 -6.19
CA GLN A 20 1.41 0.00 -7.60
C GLN A 20 0.85 1.21 -8.38
N TYR A 21 -0.42 1.58 -8.17
CA TYR A 21 -1.00 2.73 -8.85
C TYR A 21 -0.51 4.08 -8.30
N VAL A 22 -0.18 4.15 -7.01
CA VAL A 22 0.49 5.32 -6.44
C VAL A 22 1.88 5.49 -7.06
N ALA A 23 2.68 4.43 -7.15
CA ALA A 23 3.99 4.45 -7.82
C ALA A 23 3.86 4.87 -9.30
N LEU A 24 2.89 4.29 -10.04
CA LEU A 24 2.62 4.69 -11.42
C LEU A 24 2.24 6.17 -11.53
N MET A 25 1.42 6.69 -10.61
CA MET A 25 1.08 8.11 -10.57
C MET A 25 2.32 8.99 -10.34
N MET A 26 3.24 8.57 -9.47
CA MET A 26 4.50 9.28 -9.22
C MET A 26 5.39 9.28 -10.46
N MET A 27 5.52 8.14 -11.14
CA MET A 27 6.28 8.00 -12.39
C MET A 27 5.73 8.88 -13.50
N ILE A 28 4.40 8.84 -13.74
CA ILE A 28 3.76 9.68 -14.77
C ILE A 28 3.99 11.15 -14.44
N ALA A 29 3.74 11.58 -13.19
CA ALA A 29 3.90 12.96 -12.79
C ALA A 29 5.34 13.46 -13.05
N LYS A 30 6.35 12.69 -12.63
CA LYS A 30 7.77 13.00 -12.88
C LYS A 30 8.07 13.12 -14.37
N ALA A 31 7.62 12.18 -15.19
CA ALA A 31 7.91 12.16 -16.63
C ALA A 31 7.30 13.33 -17.41
N VAL A 32 6.23 13.95 -16.89
CA VAL A 32 5.61 15.13 -17.52
C VAL A 32 5.88 16.45 -16.76
N GLY A 33 6.83 16.45 -15.82
CA GLY A 33 7.21 17.66 -15.07
C GLY A 33 6.14 18.16 -14.09
N LEU A 34 5.28 17.27 -13.59
CA LEU A 34 4.22 17.56 -12.61
C LEU A 34 4.54 16.97 -11.23
N GLN A 35 3.80 17.42 -10.22
CA GLN A 35 3.80 16.81 -8.90
C GLN A 35 2.66 15.78 -8.76
N PRO A 36 2.89 14.66 -8.03
CA PRO A 36 1.82 13.71 -7.76
C PRO A 36 0.70 14.35 -6.94
N GLY A 37 -0.54 14.22 -7.43
CA GLY A 37 -1.73 14.71 -6.73
C GLY A 37 -2.34 13.67 -5.80
N LYS A 38 -3.67 13.75 -5.62
CA LYS A 38 -4.41 12.75 -4.83
C LYS A 38 -4.68 11.48 -5.64
N PHE A 39 -4.47 10.33 -5.00
CA PHE A 39 -4.91 9.03 -5.49
C PHE A 39 -6.28 8.70 -4.89
N VAL A 40 -7.21 8.24 -5.73
CA VAL A 40 -8.57 7.83 -5.31
C VAL A 40 -8.81 6.41 -5.80
N HIS A 41 -9.13 5.49 -4.89
CA HIS A 41 -9.45 4.10 -5.20
C HIS A 41 -10.92 3.83 -4.92
N VAL A 42 -11.68 3.57 -5.97
CA VAL A 42 -13.08 3.14 -5.90
C VAL A 42 -13.12 1.64 -6.19
N VAL A 43 -13.82 0.88 -5.36
CA VAL A 43 -13.95 -0.57 -5.51
C VAL A 43 -15.43 -0.92 -5.51
N ASP A 44 -15.85 -1.67 -6.53
CA ASP A 44 -17.26 -2.07 -6.66
C ASP A 44 -17.56 -3.27 -5.75
N ASN A 45 -16.73 -4.31 -5.82
CA ASN A 45 -16.82 -5.49 -4.98
C ASN A 45 -15.52 -5.70 -4.17
N LEU A 46 -15.52 -5.17 -2.96
CA LEU A 46 -14.47 -5.37 -1.96
C LEU A 46 -14.80 -6.61 -1.13
N HIS A 47 -13.97 -7.65 -1.19
CA HIS A 47 -14.27 -8.92 -0.54
C HIS A 47 -13.06 -9.52 0.17
N ILE A 48 -13.36 -10.41 1.11
CA ILE A 48 -12.43 -11.27 1.83
C ILE A 48 -12.89 -12.70 1.55
N TYR A 49 -12.00 -13.56 1.05
CA TYR A 49 -12.30 -14.98 0.95
C TYR A 49 -12.45 -15.61 2.33
N ASP A 50 -13.36 -16.58 2.49
CA ASP A 50 -13.64 -17.22 3.77
C ASP A 50 -12.37 -17.79 4.43
N ARG A 51 -11.48 -18.39 3.63
CA ARG A 51 -10.18 -18.92 4.07
C ARG A 51 -9.22 -17.85 4.63
N HIS A 52 -9.50 -16.57 4.40
CA HIS A 52 -8.70 -15.43 4.88
C HIS A 52 -9.35 -14.70 6.06
N VAL A 53 -10.53 -15.12 6.53
CA VAL A 53 -11.26 -14.44 7.62
C VAL A 53 -10.48 -14.46 8.93
N ASP A 54 -9.86 -15.58 9.30
CA ASP A 54 -9.08 -15.68 10.55
C ASP A 54 -7.80 -14.84 10.49
N ALA A 55 -7.17 -14.77 9.30
CA ALA A 55 -6.05 -13.88 9.06
C ALA A 55 -6.48 -12.41 9.17
N ALA A 56 -7.64 -12.03 8.60
CA ALA A 56 -8.19 -10.68 8.71
C ALA A 56 -8.45 -10.29 10.17
N LYS A 57 -9.07 -11.17 10.96
CA LYS A 57 -9.26 -10.96 12.41
C LYS A 57 -7.93 -10.78 13.14
N THR A 58 -6.92 -11.57 12.77
CA THR A 58 -5.57 -11.46 13.36
C THR A 58 -4.95 -10.08 13.10
N ILE A 59 -5.01 -9.56 11.85
CA ILE A 59 -4.52 -8.21 11.54
C ILE A 59 -5.29 -7.16 12.33
N LEU A 60 -6.62 -7.31 12.44
CA LEU A 60 -7.44 -6.36 13.16
C LEU A 60 -7.05 -6.27 14.65
N MET A 61 -6.90 -7.42 15.33
CA MET A 61 -6.50 -7.43 16.75
C MET A 61 -5.10 -6.84 16.95
N ARG A 62 -4.19 -7.15 16.03
CA ARG A 62 -2.83 -6.60 15.96
C ARG A 62 -2.84 -5.07 15.82
N PHE A 63 -3.65 -4.54 14.91
CA PHE A 63 -3.83 -3.11 14.71
C PHE A 63 -4.39 -2.43 15.97
N LEU A 64 -5.43 -2.99 16.58
CA LEU A 64 -6.02 -2.43 17.80
C LEU A 64 -5.04 -2.42 18.99
N SER A 65 -4.15 -3.42 19.09
CA SER A 65 -3.09 -3.43 20.10
C SER A 65 -2.08 -2.31 19.86
N LEU A 66 -1.62 -2.15 18.61
CA LEU A 66 -0.69 -1.08 18.25
C LEU A 66 -1.30 0.31 18.44
N GLU A 67 -2.56 0.50 18.08
CA GLU A 67 -3.25 1.79 18.26
C GLU A 67 -3.25 2.22 19.73
N LYS A 68 -3.43 1.27 20.65
CA LYS A 68 -3.33 1.52 22.09
C LYS A 68 -1.90 1.89 22.52
N GLU A 69 -0.91 1.15 22.06
CA GLU A 69 0.52 1.39 22.37
C GLU A 69 1.03 2.72 21.76
N ILE A 70 0.42 3.17 20.65
CA ILE A 70 0.67 4.49 20.08
C ILE A 70 0.00 5.56 20.94
N ALA A 71 -1.26 5.35 21.35
CA ALA A 71 -2.03 6.31 22.14
C ALA A 71 -1.44 6.55 23.54
N ASP A 72 -0.82 5.54 24.16
CA ASP A 72 -0.14 5.67 25.45
C ASP A 72 1.34 6.08 25.36
N GLY A 73 1.87 6.22 24.14
CA GLY A 73 3.24 6.68 23.87
C GLY A 73 4.31 5.59 24.01
N THR A 74 3.93 4.32 24.17
CA THR A 74 4.86 3.18 24.18
C THR A 74 5.56 3.01 22.83
N ILE A 75 4.83 3.24 21.73
CA ILE A 75 5.35 3.18 20.36
C ILE A 75 5.17 4.54 19.69
N LYS A 76 6.17 4.94 18.89
CA LYS A 76 6.09 6.13 18.06
C LYS A 76 5.18 5.89 16.87
N ASP A 77 4.21 6.79 16.64
CA ASP A 77 3.43 6.81 15.41
C ASP A 77 4.34 7.18 14.23
N LEU A 78 4.59 6.21 13.35
CA LEU A 78 5.38 6.38 12.13
C LEU A 78 4.46 6.35 10.93
N THR A 79 4.40 7.47 10.20
CA THR A 79 3.73 7.53 8.91
C THR A 79 4.72 7.15 7.81
N ALA A 80 4.62 5.92 7.30
CA ALA A 80 5.44 5.45 6.19
C ALA A 80 5.29 6.34 4.94
N ARG A 81 6.39 6.64 4.27
CA ARG A 81 6.45 7.48 3.07
C ARG A 81 7.17 6.76 1.94
N LEU A 82 6.53 6.67 0.79
CA LEU A 82 7.16 6.25 -0.46
C LEU A 82 7.77 7.48 -1.13
N VAL A 83 9.08 7.51 -1.26
CA VAL A 83 9.85 8.56 -1.93
C VAL A 83 10.27 8.04 -3.31
N PHE A 84 10.23 8.91 -4.32
CA PHE A 84 10.62 8.59 -5.71
C PHE A 84 11.52 9.69 -6.25
N ASN A 85 12.80 9.37 -6.47
CA ASN A 85 13.85 10.34 -6.82
C ASN A 85 14.70 9.85 -8.01
N PRO A 86 14.13 9.65 -9.21
CA PRO A 86 14.88 9.18 -10.35
C PRO A 86 15.84 10.25 -10.90
N LYS A 87 16.93 9.79 -11.51
CA LYS A 87 17.92 10.67 -12.18
C LYS A 87 17.48 11.15 -13.56
N SER A 88 16.61 10.40 -14.21
CA SER A 88 16.05 10.72 -15.54
C SER A 88 14.63 11.29 -15.39
N ASP A 89 14.15 11.96 -16.44
CA ASP A 89 12.74 12.30 -16.61
C ASP A 89 12.05 11.40 -17.65
N ASN A 90 12.79 10.50 -18.31
CA ASN A 90 12.20 9.55 -19.25
C ASN A 90 11.51 8.41 -18.48
N PHE A 91 10.21 8.23 -18.72
CA PHE A 91 9.38 7.23 -18.05
C PHE A 91 9.94 5.80 -18.13
N TYR A 92 10.61 5.47 -19.24
CA TYR A 92 11.13 4.12 -19.48
C TYR A 92 12.49 3.86 -18.81
N ASP A 93 13.13 4.89 -18.25
CA ASP A 93 14.41 4.75 -17.55
C ASP A 93 14.22 4.46 -16.06
N PHE A 94 13.00 4.59 -15.53
CA PHE A 94 12.72 4.40 -14.12
C PHE A 94 12.89 2.94 -13.68
N THR A 95 13.49 2.76 -12.51
CA THR A 95 13.77 1.45 -11.92
C THR A 95 13.26 1.39 -10.47
N ILE A 96 13.30 0.20 -9.88
CA ILE A 96 12.93 0.03 -8.46
C ILE A 96 13.89 0.79 -7.52
N ASP A 97 15.14 0.98 -7.94
CA ASP A 97 16.17 1.67 -7.14
C ASP A 97 15.91 3.18 -7.00
N ASP A 98 15.01 3.73 -7.82
CA ASP A 98 14.58 5.13 -7.72
C ASP A 98 13.55 5.35 -6.59
N PHE A 99 13.07 4.27 -5.97
CA PHE A 99 12.09 4.29 -4.89
C PHE A 99 12.72 3.94 -3.54
N GLU A 100 12.29 4.66 -2.51
CA GLU A 100 12.67 4.41 -1.12
C GLU A 100 11.45 4.47 -0.21
N MET A 101 11.34 3.52 0.73
CA MET A 101 10.33 3.55 1.79
C MET A 101 10.97 4.09 3.07
N ILE A 102 10.59 5.29 3.47
CA ILE A 102 11.06 5.93 4.69
C ILE A 102 10.02 5.75 5.80
N ASP A 103 10.48 5.56 7.04
CA ASP A 103 9.62 5.39 8.23
C ASP A 103 8.66 4.19 8.10
N TYR A 104 9.08 3.13 7.41
CA TYR A 104 8.31 1.90 7.22
C TYR A 104 8.73 0.82 8.22
N ASP A 105 7.99 0.71 9.32
CA ASP A 105 8.15 -0.33 10.34
C ASP A 105 6.91 -1.25 10.35
N PRO A 106 6.88 -2.32 9.54
CA PRO A 106 5.70 -3.15 9.41
C PRO A 106 5.53 -4.14 10.57
N MET A 107 4.27 -4.47 10.86
CA MET A 107 3.94 -5.58 11.75
C MET A 107 4.55 -6.91 11.27
N CYS A 108 4.75 -7.83 12.20
CA CYS A 108 5.17 -9.20 11.87
C CYS A 108 4.28 -9.79 10.77
N ARG A 109 4.91 -10.36 9.74
CA ARG A 109 4.24 -10.93 8.58
C ARG A 109 3.27 -12.05 9.00
N LEU A 110 2.10 -12.10 8.37
CA LEU A 110 1.18 -13.24 8.51
C LEU A 110 1.65 -14.47 7.73
N PRO A 111 1.11 -15.67 8.03
CA PRO A 111 1.25 -16.83 7.15
C PRO A 111 0.85 -16.52 5.71
N LYS A 112 1.42 -17.26 4.76
CA LYS A 112 1.18 -17.06 3.33
C LYS A 112 -0.32 -17.17 3.02
N PHE A 113 -0.87 -16.15 2.37
CA PHE A 113 -2.23 -16.19 1.84
C PHE A 113 -2.27 -17.08 0.60
N GLU A 114 -3.30 -17.92 0.51
CA GLU A 114 -3.54 -18.74 -0.67
C GLU A 114 -4.32 -17.93 -1.70
N VAL A 115 -3.81 -17.89 -2.94
CA VAL A 115 -4.55 -17.26 -4.03
C VAL A 115 -5.71 -18.18 -4.41
N ALA A 116 -6.92 -17.63 -4.48
CA ALA A 116 -8.06 -18.35 -5.04
C ALA A 116 -7.81 -18.59 -6.54
N ILE A 117 -7.85 -19.85 -6.95
CA ILE A 117 -7.75 -20.30 -8.35
C ILE A 117 -9.16 -20.41 -8.92
#